data_AF-A0A4Q2XBS2-F1
#
_entry.id   AF-A0A4Q2XBS2-F1
#
_cell.length_a   1.000
_cell.length_b   1.000
_cell.length_c   1.000
_cell.angle_alpha   90.00
_cell.angle_beta   90.00
_cell.angle_gamma   90.00
#
_symmetry.space_group_name_H-M   'P 1'
#
loop_
_entity.id
_entity.type
_entity.pdbx_description
1 polymer ?
#
loop_
_entity_poly.entity_id
_entity_poly.type
_entity_poly.pdbx_seq_one_letter_code
_entity_poly.pdbx_strand_id
1 'polypeptide(L)'
;LVSQPSSGEEALQICEALVRSNAISVIVLDSVAALVTKQELDGEIGDSTVGAQARLMSAAMRKLTALISKAQTVCIFTNQIREKIGVMFGNPETTPGGRALKFFASVRVDIRRIGAIKSTDGTVTGNRTKIKVVKNKVAPPFTEAEFDIMYSEGISSTGSLLDLALEMEIVQKRGSWFSYNGTQLAQGRDAAKELLKGDIELYTDIETKVKEGLEAKKKK
;
A
#
# COMPACT_ATOMS: atom_id res chain seq x y z
N LEU A 1 -14.23 -14.14 -1.78
CA LEU A 1 -13.64 -15.47 -2.11
C LEU A 1 -12.22 -15.47 -1.55
N VAL A 2 -11.83 -16.54 -0.86
CA VAL A 2 -10.47 -16.74 -0.33
C VAL A 2 -9.96 -18.06 -0.89
N SER A 3 -8.70 -18.10 -1.29
CA SER A 3 -8.05 -19.30 -1.84
C SER A 3 -6.66 -19.45 -1.27
N GLN A 4 -6.31 -20.67 -0.88
CA GLN A 4 -4.96 -21.04 -0.43
C GLN A 4 -4.41 -22.08 -1.42
N PRO A 5 -3.76 -21.63 -2.51
CA PRO A 5 -3.25 -22.52 -3.54
C PRO A 5 -2.06 -23.34 -3.03
N SER A 6 -1.90 -24.55 -3.56
CA SER A 6 -0.82 -25.47 -3.19
C SER A 6 0.49 -25.17 -3.92
N SER A 7 0.44 -24.48 -5.07
CA SER A 7 1.64 -24.03 -5.80
C SER A 7 1.48 -22.65 -6.43
N GLY A 8 2.59 -22.04 -6.85
CA GLY A 8 2.61 -20.77 -7.56
C GLY A 8 1.90 -20.82 -8.91
N GLU A 9 2.01 -21.94 -9.63
CA GLU A 9 1.26 -22.18 -10.87
C GLU A 9 -0.24 -22.19 -10.62
N GLU A 10 -0.68 -22.92 -9.61
CA GLU A 10 -2.10 -22.99 -9.23
C GLU A 10 -2.62 -21.61 -8.82
N ALA A 11 -1.87 -20.86 -8.00
CA ALA A 11 -2.22 -19.51 -7.60
C ALA A 11 -2.48 -18.60 -8.81
N LEU A 12 -1.59 -18.65 -9.81
CA LEU A 12 -1.68 -17.83 -11.02
C LEU A 12 -2.78 -18.32 -11.97
N GLN A 13 -3.07 -19.63 -12.00
CA GLN A 13 -4.21 -20.20 -12.73
C GLN A 13 -5.54 -19.78 -12.13
N ILE A 14 -5.66 -19.80 -10.80
CA ILE A 14 -6.85 -19.30 -10.09
C ILE A 14 -7.03 -17.81 -10.37
N CYS A 15 -5.96 -17.02 -10.27
CA CYS A 15 -5.98 -15.60 -10.63
C CYS A 15 -6.47 -15.39 -12.07
N GLU A 16 -5.95 -16.17 -13.04
CA GLU A 16 -6.40 -16.10 -14.43
C GLU A 16 -7.89 -16.43 -14.58
N ALA A 17 -8.36 -17.50 -13.95
CA ALA A 17 -9.76 -17.92 -14.01
C ALA A 17 -10.69 -16.84 -13.44
N LEU A 18 -10.33 -16.25 -12.30
CA LEU A 18 -11.07 -15.16 -11.67
C LEU A 18 -11.12 -13.91 -12.56
N VAL A 19 -10.01 -13.53 -13.17
CA VAL A 19 -9.98 -12.41 -14.14
C VAL A 19 -10.87 -12.72 -15.34
N ARG A 20 -10.80 -13.93 -15.90
CA ARG A 20 -11.63 -14.33 -17.06
C ARG A 20 -13.11 -14.38 -16.79
N SER A 21 -13.51 -14.58 -15.53
CA SER A 21 -14.93 -14.56 -15.14
C SER A 21 -15.59 -13.20 -15.36
N ASN A 22 -14.81 -12.12 -15.42
CA ASN A 22 -15.28 -10.72 -15.43
C ASN A 22 -16.21 -10.37 -14.25
N ALA A 23 -16.25 -11.20 -13.20
CA ALA A 23 -17.12 -10.99 -12.04
C ALA A 23 -16.39 -10.35 -10.85
N ILE A 24 -15.06 -10.21 -10.93
CA ILE A 24 -14.21 -9.77 -9.83
C ILE A 24 -13.54 -8.44 -10.17
N SER A 25 -13.79 -7.42 -9.36
CA SER A 25 -13.20 -6.08 -9.55
C SER A 25 -11.78 -5.96 -8.99
N VAL A 26 -11.45 -6.68 -7.92
CA VAL A 26 -10.13 -6.62 -7.26
C VAL A 26 -9.67 -8.00 -6.85
N ILE A 27 -8.42 -8.34 -7.16
CA ILE A 27 -7.73 -9.56 -6.73
C ILE A 27 -6.45 -9.16 -6.02
N VAL A 28 -6.21 -9.71 -4.84
CA VAL A 28 -4.96 -9.55 -4.09
C VAL A 28 -4.24 -10.89 -4.04
N LEU A 29 -3.00 -10.91 -4.51
CA LEU A 29 -2.08 -12.05 -4.37
C LEU A 29 -1.08 -11.72 -3.27
N ASP A 30 -1.22 -12.42 -2.14
CA ASP A 30 -0.36 -12.28 -0.97
C ASP A 30 0.36 -13.62 -0.67
N SER A 31 1.62 -13.83 -1.06
CA SER A 31 2.56 -12.89 -1.69
C SER A 31 3.33 -13.52 -2.85
N VAL A 32 3.95 -12.69 -3.70
CA VAL A 32 4.81 -13.17 -4.81
C VAL A 32 5.97 -14.02 -4.30
N ALA A 33 6.51 -13.70 -3.11
CA ALA A 33 7.58 -14.46 -2.49
C ALA A 33 7.17 -15.91 -2.19
N ALA A 34 5.88 -16.16 -1.93
CA ALA A 34 5.32 -17.47 -1.63
C ALA A 34 4.85 -18.24 -2.87
N LEU A 35 5.04 -17.71 -4.09
CA LEU A 35 4.74 -18.43 -5.32
C LEU A 35 5.83 -19.45 -5.64
N VAL A 36 5.88 -20.51 -4.85
CA VAL A 36 6.82 -21.63 -5.01
C VAL A 36 6.35 -22.51 -6.16
N THR A 37 7.23 -22.85 -7.09
CA THR A 37 6.88 -23.69 -8.24
C THR A 37 6.67 -25.14 -7.82
N LYS A 38 5.82 -25.90 -8.53
CA LYS A 38 5.66 -27.35 -8.26
C LYS A 38 6.99 -28.10 -8.25
N GLN A 39 7.87 -27.81 -9.21
CA GLN A 39 9.21 -28.37 -9.27
C GLN A 39 10.03 -28.16 -7.98
N GLU A 40 9.83 -27.04 -7.30
CA GLU A 40 10.54 -26.71 -6.06
C GLU A 40 9.87 -27.36 -4.83
N LEU A 41 8.54 -27.53 -4.85
CA LEU A 41 7.81 -28.26 -3.82
C LEU A 41 8.07 -29.76 -3.84
N ASP A 42 8.23 -30.33 -5.04
CA ASP A 42 8.50 -31.76 -5.25
C ASP A 42 9.98 -32.11 -5.06
N GLY A 43 10.87 -31.10 -5.04
CA GLY A 43 12.31 -31.26 -4.84
C GLY A 43 12.71 -31.33 -3.36
N GLU A 44 13.97 -31.66 -3.09
CA GLU A 44 14.52 -31.68 -1.75
C GLU A 44 15.10 -30.31 -1.34
N ILE A 45 15.18 -30.07 -0.02
CA ILE A 45 15.81 -28.86 0.50
C ILE A 45 17.29 -28.86 0.11
N GLY A 46 17.68 -27.89 -0.72
CA GLY A 46 19.04 -27.76 -1.25
C GLY A 46 19.12 -27.99 -2.76
N ASP A 47 18.04 -28.49 -3.38
CA ASP A 47 17.97 -28.63 -4.82
C ASP A 47 17.99 -27.26 -5.53
N SER A 48 18.76 -27.21 -6.61
CA SER A 48 18.95 -25.99 -7.39
C SER A 48 17.80 -25.78 -8.37
N THR A 49 16.86 -24.88 -8.05
CA THR A 49 15.75 -24.46 -8.91
C THR A 49 15.93 -23.01 -9.40
N VAL A 50 17.17 -22.65 -9.73
CA VAL A 50 17.56 -21.26 -10.04
C VAL A 50 16.64 -20.64 -11.11
N GLY A 51 15.95 -19.56 -10.71
CA GLY A 51 15.12 -18.76 -11.61
C GLY A 51 13.78 -19.40 -12.02
N ALA A 52 13.36 -20.52 -11.41
CA ALA A 52 12.06 -21.14 -11.69
C ALA A 52 10.90 -20.16 -11.45
N GLN A 53 10.83 -19.55 -10.26
CA GLN A 53 9.82 -18.53 -9.93
C GLN A 53 9.85 -17.32 -10.88
N ALA A 54 11.04 -16.85 -11.26
CA ALA A 54 11.17 -15.71 -12.18
C ALA A 54 10.63 -16.03 -13.59
N ARG A 55 10.84 -17.27 -14.08
CA ARG A 55 10.29 -17.74 -15.35
C ARG A 55 8.77 -17.88 -15.28
N LEU A 56 8.25 -18.48 -14.20
CA LEU A 56 6.82 -18.58 -13.94
C LEU A 56 6.15 -17.20 -13.98
N MET A 57 6.67 -16.23 -13.22
CA MET A 57 6.15 -14.86 -13.21
C MET A 57 6.21 -14.19 -14.58
N SER A 58 7.28 -14.40 -15.33
CA SER A 58 7.41 -13.84 -16.69
C SER A 58 6.37 -14.40 -17.65
N ALA A 59 6.12 -15.71 -17.60
CA ALA A 59 5.10 -16.36 -18.42
C ALA A 59 3.68 -15.88 -18.02
N ALA A 60 3.39 -15.86 -16.71
CA ALA A 60 2.09 -15.45 -16.19
C ALA A 60 1.77 -13.99 -16.49
N MET A 61 2.69 -13.06 -16.24
CA MET A 61 2.45 -11.63 -16.49
C MET A 61 2.20 -11.32 -17.97
N ARG A 62 2.87 -12.03 -18.89
CA ARG A 62 2.65 -11.88 -20.33
C ARG A 62 1.21 -12.22 -20.74
N LYS A 63 0.61 -13.22 -20.09
CA LYS A 63 -0.77 -13.65 -20.34
C LYS A 63 -1.80 -12.81 -19.58
N LEU A 64 -1.58 -12.62 -18.28
CA LEU A 64 -2.52 -11.96 -17.38
C LEU A 64 -2.74 -10.50 -17.72
N THR A 65 -1.72 -9.76 -18.16
CA THR A 65 -1.83 -8.30 -18.37
C THR A 65 -2.96 -7.93 -19.33
N ALA A 66 -3.08 -8.63 -20.47
CA ALA A 66 -4.14 -8.38 -21.45
C ALA A 66 -5.52 -8.76 -20.91
N LEU A 67 -5.61 -9.86 -20.15
CA LEU A 67 -6.85 -10.34 -19.55
C LEU A 67 -7.36 -9.37 -18.47
N ILE A 68 -6.46 -8.92 -17.59
CA ILE A 68 -6.74 -7.96 -16.51
C ILE A 68 -7.33 -6.68 -17.10
N SER A 69 -6.70 -6.14 -18.15
CA SER A 69 -7.19 -4.93 -18.82
C SER A 69 -8.57 -5.12 -19.44
N LYS A 70 -8.84 -6.27 -20.08
CA LYS A 70 -10.14 -6.56 -20.71
C LYS A 70 -11.25 -6.76 -19.68
N ALA A 71 -10.93 -7.38 -18.56
CA ALA A 71 -11.86 -7.65 -17.46
C ALA A 71 -12.12 -6.41 -16.58
N GLN A 72 -11.35 -5.35 -16.76
CA GLN A 72 -11.36 -4.16 -15.88
C GLN A 72 -11.14 -4.52 -14.40
N THR A 73 -10.36 -5.57 -14.14
CA THR A 73 -10.00 -6.01 -12.79
C THR A 73 -8.72 -5.33 -12.33
N VAL A 74 -8.62 -4.98 -11.05
CA VAL A 74 -7.37 -4.55 -10.42
C VAL A 74 -6.69 -5.75 -9.76
N CYS A 75 -5.45 -6.05 -10.14
CA CYS A 75 -4.64 -7.07 -9.48
C CYS A 75 -3.54 -6.41 -8.64
N ILE A 76 -3.55 -6.69 -7.34
CA ILE A 76 -2.56 -6.23 -6.37
C ILE A 76 -1.67 -7.42 -6.00
N PHE A 77 -0.36 -7.25 -6.14
CA PHE A 77 0.63 -8.26 -5.75
C PHE A 77 1.43 -7.71 -4.59
N THR A 78 1.38 -8.36 -3.43
CA THR A 78 2.28 -8.05 -2.33
C THR A 78 3.62 -8.72 -2.60
N ASN A 79 4.70 -8.09 -2.18
CA ASN A 79 6.03 -8.65 -2.33
C ASN A 79 6.91 -8.22 -1.16
N GLN A 80 7.96 -8.99 -0.94
CA GLN A 80 8.89 -8.80 0.15
C GLN A 80 10.19 -8.20 -0.37
N ILE A 81 10.89 -7.48 0.51
CA ILE A 81 12.25 -7.03 0.24
C ILE A 81 13.21 -8.19 0.57
N ARG A 82 14.23 -8.35 -0.27
CA ARG A 82 15.40 -9.19 -0.08
C ARG A 82 16.64 -8.36 -0.40
N GLU A 83 17.80 -8.79 0.06
CA GLU A 83 19.07 -8.16 -0.30
C GLU A 83 19.80 -9.01 -1.32
N LYS A 84 20.40 -8.36 -2.32
CA LYS A 84 21.26 -9.03 -3.29
C LYS A 84 22.68 -9.09 -2.74
N ILE A 85 23.15 -10.31 -2.47
CA ILE A 85 24.53 -10.57 -2.04
C ILE A 85 25.50 -10.09 -3.13
N GLY A 86 26.58 -9.42 -2.73
CA GLY A 86 27.67 -8.99 -3.62
C GLY A 86 27.50 -7.59 -4.25
N VAL A 87 26.47 -6.83 -3.86
CA VAL A 87 26.35 -5.41 -4.27
C VAL A 87 27.18 -4.54 -3.32
N MET A 88 28.34 -4.06 -3.78
CA MET A 88 29.23 -3.18 -2.99
C MET A 88 28.88 -1.68 -3.12
N PHE A 89 28.10 -1.30 -4.14
CA PHE A 89 27.71 0.08 -4.40
C PHE A 89 26.26 0.17 -4.91
N GLY A 90 25.49 1.13 -4.40
CA GLY A 90 24.07 1.33 -4.73
C GLY A 90 23.11 0.62 -3.78
N ASN A 91 21.82 0.61 -4.11
CA ASN A 91 20.79 -0.03 -3.29
C ASN A 91 20.83 -1.57 -3.47
N PRO A 92 21.11 -2.36 -2.40
CA PRO A 92 21.14 -3.82 -2.48
C PRO A 92 19.73 -4.45 -2.50
N GLU A 93 18.68 -3.68 -2.23
CA GLU A 93 17.32 -4.18 -2.14
C GLU A 93 16.81 -4.72 -3.49
N THR A 94 16.22 -5.90 -3.43
CA THR A 94 15.56 -6.58 -4.54
C THR A 94 14.23 -7.19 -4.07
N THR A 95 13.46 -7.71 -5.01
CA THR A 95 12.16 -8.34 -4.74
C THR A 95 12.11 -9.72 -5.41
N PRO A 96 11.54 -10.76 -4.77
CA PRO A 96 11.26 -12.07 -5.37
C PRO A 96 10.43 -12.00 -6.65
N GLY A 97 10.40 -13.10 -7.42
CA GLY A 97 9.63 -13.21 -8.67
C GLY A 97 10.31 -12.62 -9.92
N GLY A 98 11.60 -12.30 -9.85
CA GLY A 98 12.36 -11.76 -10.97
C GLY A 98 11.96 -10.32 -11.35
N ARG A 99 12.14 -9.96 -12.63
CA ARG A 99 11.92 -8.58 -13.11
C ARG A 99 10.56 -8.35 -13.75
N ALA A 100 9.83 -9.41 -14.12
CA ALA A 100 8.59 -9.28 -14.90
C ALA A 100 7.58 -8.34 -14.24
N LEU A 101 7.23 -8.60 -12.99
CA LEU A 101 6.27 -7.78 -12.25
C LEU A 101 6.68 -6.30 -12.19
N LYS A 102 7.99 -6.00 -12.08
CA LYS A 102 8.49 -4.61 -12.09
C LYS A 102 8.14 -3.88 -13.39
N PHE A 103 8.16 -4.58 -14.54
CA PHE A 103 7.85 -4.00 -15.85
C PHE A 103 6.35 -3.96 -16.15
N PHE A 104 5.62 -5.02 -15.81
CA PHE A 104 4.18 -5.13 -16.08
C PHE A 104 3.32 -4.29 -15.15
N ALA A 105 3.70 -4.11 -13.88
CA ALA A 105 2.93 -3.30 -12.93
C ALA A 105 2.73 -1.86 -13.43
N SER A 106 1.49 -1.37 -13.41
CA SER A 106 1.15 0.01 -13.76
C SER A 106 1.56 0.99 -12.66
N VAL A 107 1.39 0.58 -11.41
CA VAL A 107 1.80 1.34 -10.23
C VAL A 107 2.65 0.42 -9.35
N ARG A 108 3.72 0.95 -8.75
CA ARG A 108 4.49 0.27 -7.71
C ARG A 108 4.63 1.18 -6.52
N VAL A 109 4.44 0.58 -5.35
CA VAL A 109 4.38 1.26 -4.07
C VAL A 109 5.42 0.61 -3.17
N ASP A 110 6.32 1.42 -2.62
CA ASP A 110 7.23 1.02 -1.54
C ASP A 110 6.60 1.52 -0.22
N ILE A 111 6.34 0.60 0.72
CA ILE A 111 5.72 0.88 2.01
C ILE A 111 6.73 0.60 3.12
N ARG A 112 6.94 1.57 4.00
CA ARG A 112 7.89 1.47 5.12
C ARG A 112 7.28 1.99 6.40
N ARG A 113 7.52 1.26 7.49
CA ARG A 113 7.33 1.77 8.85
C ARG A 113 8.44 2.78 9.13
N ILE A 114 8.09 4.01 9.47
CA ILE A 114 9.04 5.08 9.80
C ILE A 114 9.04 5.44 11.30
N GLY A 115 8.04 4.99 12.05
CA GLY A 115 7.97 5.22 13.49
C GLY A 115 6.94 4.35 14.20
N ALA A 116 7.04 4.31 15.52
CA ALA A 116 6.03 3.70 16.39
C ALA A 116 5.13 4.80 16.97
N ILE A 117 3.83 4.57 16.98
CA ILE A 117 2.85 5.40 17.68
C ILE A 117 2.66 4.79 19.06
N LYS A 118 2.86 5.59 20.11
CA LYS A 118 2.78 5.14 21.50
C LYS A 118 1.69 5.91 22.24
N SER A 119 0.93 5.21 23.05
CA SER A 119 0.03 5.81 24.04
C SER A 119 0.80 6.43 25.20
N THR A 120 0.09 7.18 26.06
CA THR A 120 0.65 7.84 27.23
C THR A 120 1.32 6.87 28.23
N ASP A 121 0.84 5.63 28.30
CA ASP A 121 1.40 4.54 29.12
C ASP A 121 2.62 3.86 28.49
N GLY A 122 3.04 4.30 27.29
CA GLY A 122 4.18 3.76 26.56
C GLY A 122 3.86 2.56 25.67
N THR A 123 2.63 2.06 25.67
CA THR A 123 2.20 0.94 24.80
C THR A 123 2.22 1.36 23.34
N VAL A 124 2.75 0.50 22.45
CA VAL A 124 2.77 0.77 21.00
C VAL A 124 1.40 0.42 20.43
N THR A 125 0.65 1.42 19.99
CA THR A 125 -0.72 1.28 19.49
C THR A 125 -0.83 1.37 17.97
N GLY A 126 0.25 1.71 17.29
CA GLY A 126 0.29 1.75 15.84
C GLY A 126 1.66 2.07 15.26
N ASN A 127 1.67 2.26 13.95
CA ASN A 127 2.85 2.53 13.15
C ASN A 127 2.64 3.78 12.31
N ARG A 128 3.56 4.74 12.42
CA ARG A 128 3.69 5.79 11.43
C ARG A 128 4.29 5.15 10.17
N THR A 129 3.56 5.24 9.07
CA THR A 129 3.87 4.55 7.83
C THR A 129 4.07 5.56 6.72
N LYS A 130 5.08 5.33 5.90
CA LYS A 130 5.37 6.09 4.70
C LYS A 130 5.23 5.20 3.49
N ILE A 131 4.55 5.71 2.48
CA ILE A 131 4.44 5.11 1.17
C ILE A 131 5.14 6.01 0.15
N LYS A 132 5.92 5.40 -0.75
CA LYS A 132 6.50 6.04 -1.92
C LYS A 132 6.03 5.37 -3.21
N VAL A 133 5.53 6.16 -4.16
CA VAL A 133 5.14 5.66 -5.47
C VAL A 133 6.39 5.54 -6.36
N VAL A 134 7.07 4.41 -6.32
CA VAL A 134 8.33 4.18 -7.05
C VAL A 134 8.15 3.92 -8.54
N LYS A 135 6.91 3.68 -9.00
CA LYS A 135 6.53 3.62 -10.42
C LYS A 135 5.09 4.04 -10.57
N ASN A 136 4.79 4.86 -11.57
CA ASN A 136 3.43 5.27 -11.91
C ASN A 136 3.31 5.44 -13.44
N LYS A 137 2.36 4.76 -14.06
CA LYS A 137 2.05 4.88 -15.50
C LYS A 137 0.84 5.77 -15.80
N VAL A 138 0.12 6.23 -14.78
CA VAL A 138 -1.17 6.95 -14.94
C VAL A 138 -1.12 8.38 -14.38
N ALA A 139 -0.08 8.72 -13.62
CA ALA A 139 0.18 10.05 -13.08
C ALA A 139 1.69 10.20 -12.79
N PRO A 140 2.18 11.40 -12.40
CA PRO A 140 3.58 11.58 -12.03
C PRO A 140 4.04 10.58 -10.94
N PRO A 141 5.21 9.93 -11.09
CA PRO A 141 5.78 9.04 -10.09
C PRO A 141 6.55 9.81 -9.00
N PHE A 142 7.06 9.08 -8.02
CA PHE A 142 7.95 9.54 -6.93
C PHE A 142 7.31 10.48 -5.90
N THR A 143 5.98 10.53 -5.87
CA THR A 143 5.24 11.13 -4.77
C THR A 143 5.27 10.23 -3.53
N GLU A 144 5.08 10.85 -2.38
CA GLU A 144 5.11 10.20 -1.07
C GLU A 144 3.85 10.56 -0.29
N ALA A 145 3.41 9.64 0.57
CA ALA A 145 2.30 9.85 1.50
C ALA A 145 2.68 9.26 2.86
N GLU A 146 2.35 9.97 3.93
CA GLU A 146 2.53 9.51 5.30
C GLU A 146 1.19 9.42 6.01
N PHE A 147 1.00 8.36 6.77
CA PHE A 147 -0.23 8.12 7.49
C PHE A 147 0.00 7.15 8.66
N ASP A 148 -0.98 7.10 9.54
CA ASP A 148 -0.96 6.26 10.72
C ASP A 148 -1.68 4.94 10.41
N ILE A 149 -1.05 3.80 10.72
CA ILE A 149 -1.69 2.48 10.76
C ILE A 149 -1.84 2.09 12.23
N MET A 150 -3.04 2.15 12.76
CA MET A 150 -3.37 1.77 14.12
C MET A 150 -3.70 0.27 14.17
N TYR A 151 -3.26 -0.44 15.21
CA TYR A 151 -3.45 -1.89 15.29
C TYR A 151 -4.92 -2.31 15.47
N SER A 152 -5.74 -1.44 16.07
CA SER A 152 -7.16 -1.70 16.33
C SER A 152 -8.09 -1.36 15.15
N GLU A 153 -7.69 -0.47 14.25
CA GLU A 153 -8.59 0.09 13.22
C GLU A 153 -8.00 0.14 11.80
N GLY A 154 -6.71 -0.15 11.61
CA GLY A 154 -6.04 -0.05 10.31
C GLY A 154 -5.61 1.38 9.99
N ILE A 155 -5.76 1.81 8.73
CA ILE A 155 -5.36 3.16 8.30
C ILE A 155 -6.27 4.20 8.97
N SER A 156 -5.69 5.10 9.75
CA SER A 156 -6.43 6.12 10.49
C SER A 156 -6.80 7.29 9.57
N SER A 157 -8.03 7.26 9.05
CA SER A 157 -8.59 8.31 8.18
C SER A 157 -8.64 9.69 8.86
N THR A 158 -8.97 9.74 10.15
CA THR A 158 -9.00 10.99 10.94
C THR A 158 -7.62 11.60 11.09
N GLY A 159 -6.60 10.77 11.35
CA GLY A 159 -5.20 11.20 11.39
C GLY A 159 -4.72 11.76 10.05
N SER A 160 -5.04 11.09 8.94
CA SER A 160 -4.72 11.57 7.60
C SER A 160 -5.43 12.88 7.24
N LEU A 161 -6.72 13.00 7.58
CA LEU A 161 -7.48 14.23 7.37
C LEU A 161 -6.88 15.39 8.16
N LEU A 162 -6.55 15.17 9.43
CA LEU A 162 -5.94 16.18 10.30
C LEU A 162 -4.58 16.64 9.75
N ASP A 163 -3.74 15.71 9.29
CA ASP A 163 -2.44 16.02 8.69
C ASP A 163 -2.59 16.93 7.45
N LEU A 164 -3.51 16.58 6.55
CA LEU A 164 -3.79 17.41 5.36
C LEU A 164 -4.39 18.76 5.71
N ALA A 165 -5.31 18.81 6.67
CA ALA A 165 -5.94 20.05 7.11
C ALA A 165 -4.92 21.01 7.74
N LEU A 166 -3.90 20.48 8.43
CA LEU A 166 -2.78 21.26 8.95
C LEU A 166 -1.85 21.76 7.84
N GLU A 167 -1.49 20.91 6.88
CA GLU A 167 -0.65 21.29 5.74
C GLU A 167 -1.29 22.41 4.92
N MET A 168 -2.61 22.38 4.80
CA MET A 168 -3.40 23.35 4.04
C MET A 168 -3.86 24.56 4.88
N GLU A 169 -3.41 24.66 6.13
CA GLU A 169 -3.77 25.74 7.07
C GLU A 169 -5.28 25.89 7.34
N ILE A 170 -6.08 24.87 7.03
CA ILE A 170 -7.52 24.80 7.34
C ILE A 170 -7.70 24.63 8.85
N VAL A 171 -6.92 23.74 9.45
CA VAL A 171 -6.80 23.59 10.92
C VAL A 171 -5.48 24.25 11.34
N GLN A 172 -5.54 25.07 12.39
CA GLN A 172 -4.37 25.74 12.94
C GLN A 172 -3.88 25.01 14.19
N LYS A 173 -2.55 24.93 14.34
CA LYS A 173 -1.92 24.41 15.55
C LYS A 173 -1.17 25.53 16.28
N ARG A 174 -1.54 25.79 17.54
CA ARG A 174 -0.85 26.74 18.42
C ARG A 174 -0.34 26.01 19.66
N GLY A 175 0.97 25.75 19.72
CA GLY A 175 1.55 24.89 20.75
C GLY A 175 1.01 23.46 20.63
N SER A 176 0.36 22.96 21.68
CA SER A 176 -0.33 21.66 21.69
C SER A 176 -1.81 21.73 21.29
N TRP A 177 -2.38 22.93 21.10
CA TRP A 177 -3.78 23.11 20.79
C TRP A 177 -4.05 23.15 19.28
N PHE A 178 -5.11 22.45 18.87
CA PHE A 178 -5.67 22.49 17.53
C PHE A 178 -6.91 23.38 17.50
N SER A 179 -7.04 24.20 16.47
CA SER A 179 -8.12 25.16 16.31
C SER A 179 -8.66 25.16 14.89
N TYR A 180 -9.96 25.38 14.75
CA TYR A 180 -10.66 25.42 13.47
C TYR A 180 -11.69 26.55 13.48
N ASN A 181 -11.70 27.38 12.44
CA ASN A 181 -12.53 28.60 12.34
C ASN A 181 -12.49 29.49 13.60
N GLY A 182 -11.33 29.60 14.26
CA GLY A 182 -11.16 30.38 15.49
C GLY A 182 -11.59 29.67 16.79
N THR A 183 -12.24 28.51 16.70
CA THR A 183 -12.64 27.70 17.87
C THR A 183 -11.54 26.71 18.22
N GLN A 184 -11.26 26.53 19.52
CA GLN A 184 -10.36 25.47 19.98
C GLN A 184 -11.06 24.12 19.90
N LEU A 185 -10.44 23.18 19.18
CA LEU A 185 -10.96 21.83 19.00
C LEU A 185 -10.50 20.90 20.12
N ALA A 186 -9.18 20.74 20.26
CA ALA A 186 -8.62 19.78 21.20
C ALA A 186 -7.15 20.10 21.53
N GLN A 187 -6.69 19.60 22.67
CA GLN A 187 -5.28 19.62 23.06
C GLN A 187 -4.63 18.28 22.74
N GLY A 188 -3.62 18.29 21.88
CA GLY A 188 -2.92 17.08 21.45
C GLY A 188 -3.58 16.38 20.26
N ARG A 189 -2.77 15.59 19.56
CA ARG A 189 -3.16 14.93 18.29
C ARG A 189 -4.24 13.88 18.52
N ASP A 190 -4.09 13.05 19.55
CA ASP A 190 -5.00 11.94 19.79
C ASP A 190 -6.40 12.43 20.17
N ALA A 191 -6.48 13.47 21.01
CA ALA A 191 -7.74 14.11 21.34
C ALA A 191 -8.42 14.73 20.11
N ALA A 192 -7.65 15.36 19.21
CA ALA A 192 -8.19 15.88 17.95
C ALA A 192 -8.72 14.76 17.05
N LYS A 193 -8.02 13.62 16.98
CA LYS A 193 -8.49 12.45 16.22
C LYS A 193 -9.79 11.87 16.77
N GLU A 194 -9.90 11.73 18.09
CA GLU A 194 -11.11 11.24 18.75
C GLU A 194 -12.28 12.20 18.55
N LEU A 195 -12.05 13.52 18.64
CA LEU A 195 -13.08 14.52 18.34
C LEU A 195 -13.59 14.38 16.90
N LEU A 196 -12.69 14.31 15.91
CA LEU A 196 -13.06 14.13 14.50
C LEU A 196 -13.75 12.78 14.23
N LYS A 197 -13.49 11.77 15.06
CA LYS A 197 -14.15 10.46 14.96
C LYS A 197 -15.56 10.50 15.54
N GLY A 198 -15.76 11.25 16.62
CA GLY A 198 -17.05 11.41 17.29
C GLY A 198 -17.99 12.44 16.64
N ASP A 199 -17.43 13.44 15.94
CA ASP A 199 -18.19 14.52 15.30
C ASP A 199 -18.11 14.43 13.77
N ILE A 200 -19.15 13.80 13.19
CA ILE A 200 -19.25 13.56 11.75
C ILE A 200 -19.48 14.85 10.97
N GLU A 201 -20.17 15.85 11.56
CA GLU A 201 -20.42 17.13 10.89
C GLU A 201 -19.11 17.90 10.75
N LEU A 202 -18.33 18.00 11.82
CA LEU A 202 -17.00 18.61 11.80
C LEU A 202 -16.05 17.88 10.84
N TYR A 203 -16.05 16.55 10.88
CA TYR A 203 -15.24 15.74 9.96
C TYR A 203 -15.56 16.07 8.50
N THR A 204 -16.85 16.09 8.15
CA THR A 204 -17.31 16.30 6.77
C THR A 204 -17.02 17.72 6.27
N ASP A 205 -17.19 18.72 7.14
CA ASP A 205 -16.87 20.12 6.81
C ASP A 205 -15.37 20.29 6.53
N ILE A 206 -14.49 19.76 7.39
CA ILE A 206 -13.04 19.80 7.16
C ILE A 206 -12.65 18.99 5.92
N GLU A 207 -13.21 17.79 5.73
CA GLU A 207 -12.95 16.95 4.56
C GLU A 207 -13.32 17.65 3.26
N THR A 208 -14.45 18.35 3.22
CA THR A 208 -14.91 19.11 2.06
C THR A 208 -13.92 20.21 1.70
N LYS A 209 -13.49 21.01 2.68
CA LYS A 209 -12.50 22.09 2.47
C LYS A 209 -11.14 21.55 2.03
N VAL A 210 -10.70 20.43 2.60
CA VAL A 210 -9.47 19.75 2.18
C VAL A 210 -9.59 19.27 0.73
N LYS A 211 -10.69 18.64 0.35
CA LYS A 211 -10.93 18.20 -1.04
C LYS A 211 -10.92 19.37 -2.02
N GLU A 212 -11.59 20.47 -1.69
CA GLU A 212 -11.63 21.68 -2.51
C GLU A 212 -10.23 22.28 -2.72
N GLY A 213 -9.44 22.42 -1.65
CA GLY A 213 -8.09 22.96 -1.77
C GLY A 213 -7.14 22.03 -2.52
N LEU A 214 -7.31 20.70 -2.45
CA LEU A 214 -6.56 19.75 -3.27
C LEU A 214 -6.90 19.87 -4.75
N GLU A 215 -8.17 20.05 -5.10
CA GLU A 215 -8.61 20.27 -6.49
C GLU A 215 -8.07 21.61 -7.04
N ALA A 216 -8.02 22.66 -6.21
CA ALA A 216 -7.41 23.93 -6.60
C ALA A 216 -5.90 23.79 -6.87
N LYS A 217 -5.19 22.97 -6.09
CA LYS A 217 -3.75 22.70 -6.27
C LYS A 217 -3.45 21.88 -7.53
N LYS A 218 -4.37 21.02 -7.98
CA LYS A 218 -4.22 20.24 -9.24
C LYS A 218 -4.38 21.09 -10.51
N LYS A 219 -5.12 22.19 -10.44
CA LYS A 219 -5.39 23.07 -11.60
C LYS A 219 -4.28 24.11 -11.84
N LYS A 220 -3.40 24.31 -10.87
CA LYS A 220 -2.19 25.14 -10.99
C LYS A 220 -1.01 24.30 -11.44
#